data_AF-A0A3N5YS19-F1
#
_entry.id   AF-A0A3N5YS19-F1
#
_cell.length_a   1.000
_cell.length_b   1.000
_cell.length_c   1.000
_cell.angle_alpha   90.00
_cell.angle_beta   90.00
_cell.angle_gamma   90.00
#
_symmetry.space_group_name_H-M   'P 1'
#
loop_
_entity.id
_entity.type
_entity.pdbx_description
1 polymer ?
#
loop_
_entity_poly.entity_id
_entity_poly.type
_entity_poly.pdbx_seq_one_letter_code
_entity_poly.pdbx_strand_id
1 'polypeptide(L)' 'QPCSPHCLMGVCFECMLEIDGVQRQACLTPVREGMIVDRHLGENKGAGA' A
#
# COMPACT_ATOMS: atom_id res chain seq x y z
N GLN A 1 0.23 11.85 -8.04
CA GLN A 1 0.18 12.51 -6.71
C GLN A 1 0.88 11.59 -5.71
N PRO A 2 1.81 12.08 -4.88
CA PRO A 2 2.32 11.28 -3.76
C PRO A 2 1.20 11.19 -2.71
N CYS A 3 0.69 9.98 -2.49
CA CYS A 3 -0.35 9.73 -1.48
C CYS A 3 0.28 8.90 -0.38
N SER A 4 0.34 9.43 0.83
CA SER A 4 0.53 8.64 2.05
C SER A 4 -0.85 8.25 2.61
N PRO A 5 -0.99 7.09 3.25
CA PRO A 5 -2.24 6.72 3.89
C PRO A 5 -2.58 7.69 5.02
N HIS A 6 -3.86 8.06 5.15
CA HIS A 6 -4.29 9.07 6.11
C HIS A 6 -4.10 8.64 7.57
N CYS A 7 -4.42 7.38 7.91
CA CYS A 7 -4.47 6.96 9.31
C CYS A 7 -3.14 6.45 9.89
N LEU A 8 -2.25 5.88 9.07
CA LEU A 8 -1.04 5.16 9.50
C LEU A 8 -1.24 4.04 10.56
N MET A 9 -2.48 3.64 10.81
CA MET A 9 -2.86 2.70 11.87
C MET A 9 -3.53 1.43 11.34
N GLY A 10 -3.64 1.28 10.01
CA GLY A 10 -4.32 0.15 9.37
C GLY A 10 -5.86 0.22 9.40
N VAL A 11 -6.47 1.34 9.77
CA VAL A 11 -7.94 1.49 9.80
C VAL A 11 -8.53 2.02 8.49
N CYS A 12 -7.75 2.79 7.70
CA CYS A 12 -8.24 3.40 6.45
C CYS A 12 -8.07 2.51 5.21
N PHE A 13 -7.24 1.47 5.27
CA PHE A 13 -6.92 0.59 4.13
C PHE A 13 -6.32 1.27 2.88
N GLU A 14 -6.00 2.56 2.91
CA GLU A 14 -5.30 3.27 1.82
C GLU A 14 -3.83 2.84 1.64
N CYS A 15 -3.30 2.09 2.61
CA CYS A 15 -1.91 1.59 2.62
C CYS A 15 -1.78 0.17 2.05
N MET A 16 -2.81 -0.36 1.38
CA MET A 16 -2.77 -1.72 0.80
C MET A 16 -1.80 -1.80 -0.36
N LEU A 17 -0.84 -2.72 -0.27
CA LEU A 17 0.14 -3.04 -1.30
C LEU A 17 0.26 -4.55 -1.41
N GLU A 18 0.76 -5.04 -2.55
CA GLU A 18 1.23 -6.41 -2.65
C GLU A 18 2.70 -6.45 -2.22
N ILE A 19 2.97 -7.22 -1.19
CA ILE A 19 4.31 -7.38 -0.61
C ILE A 19 4.63 -8.87 -0.61
N ASP A 20 5.62 -9.25 -1.42
CA ASP A 20 6.04 -10.63 -1.64
C ASP A 20 4.90 -11.54 -2.15
N GLY A 21 4.09 -11.04 -3.08
CA GLY A 21 2.96 -11.77 -3.66
C GLY A 21 1.72 -11.86 -2.76
N VAL A 22 1.71 -11.16 -1.62
CA VAL A 22 0.59 -11.16 -0.66
C VAL A 22 0.12 -9.74 -0.41
N GLN A 23 -1.20 -9.52 -0.42
CA GLN A 23 -1.76 -8.23 -0.02
C GLN A 23 -1.52 -7.95 1.46
N ARG A 24 -0.90 -6.80 1.76
CA ARG A 24 -0.54 -6.37 3.12
C ARG A 24 -0.82 -4.89 3.31
N GLN A 25 -1.06 -4.53 4.57
CA GLN A 25 -1.11 -3.13 5.00
C GLN A 25 0.32 -2.62 5.20
N ALA A 26 0.82 -1.83 4.25
CA ALA A 26 2.18 -1.32 4.29
C ALA A 26 2.48 -0.50 5.55
N CYS A 27 1.48 0.23 6.05
CA CYS A 27 1.58 1.04 7.25
C CYS A 27 1.81 0.24 8.55
N LEU A 28 1.57 -1.08 8.54
CA LEU A 28 1.81 -1.98 9.66
C LEU A 28 2.84 -3.07 9.33
N THR A 29 3.44 -3.05 8.14
CA THR A 29 4.39 -4.08 7.70
C THR A 29 5.82 -3.58 7.95
N PRO A 30 6.61 -4.25 8.82
CA PRO A 30 8.01 -3.89 9.01
C PRO A 30 8.82 -4.05 7.72
N VAL A 31 9.66 -3.04 7.42
CA VAL A 31 10.56 -3.09 6.27
C VAL A 31 11.65 -4.13 6.52
N ARG A 32 11.95 -4.94 5.51
CA ARG A 32 13.04 -5.90 5.51
C ARG A 32 13.80 -5.82 4.19
N GLU A 33 15.08 -6.16 4.24
CA GLU A 33 15.91 -6.25 3.04
C GLU A 33 15.35 -7.30 2.06
N GLY A 34 15.44 -7.01 0.76
CA GLY A 34 14.95 -7.89 -0.31
C GLY A 34 13.43 -8.04 -0.39
N MET A 35 12.64 -7.18 0.27
CA MET A 35 11.19 -7.14 0.10
C MET A 35 10.82 -6.69 -1.32
N ILE A 36 9.88 -7.38 -1.97
CA ILE A 36 9.34 -6.98 -3.27
C ILE A 36 7.97 -6.32 -3.06
N VAL A 37 7.79 -5.11 -3.57
CA VAL A 37 6.58 -4.30 -3.37
C VAL A 37 5.95 -3.91 -4.71
N ASP A 38 4.67 -4.20 -4.87
CA ASP A 38 3.84 -3.75 -5.99
C ASP A 38 2.66 -2.89 -5.48
N ARG A 39 2.45 -1.75 -6.15
CA ARG A 39 1.42 -0.75 -5.83
C ARG A 39 0.26 -0.77 -6.84
N HIS A 40 0.32 -1.59 -7.89
CA HIS A 40 -0.73 -1.69 -8.90
C HIS A 40 -1.16 -0.32 -9.48
N LEU A 41 -0.21 0.60 -9.69
CA LEU A 41 -0.46 1.97 -10.17
C LEU A 41 -0.96 2.07 -11.62
N GLY A 42 -1.24 0.93 -12.26
CA GLY A 42 -1.47 0.80 -13.70
C GLY A 42 -2.92 0.75 -14.18
N GLU A 43 -3.92 0.60 -13.30
CA GLU A 43 -5.33 0.42 -13.70
C GLU A 43 -6.20 1.62 -13.28
N ASN A 44 -5.92 2.79 -13.85
CA ASN A 44 -6.65 4.02 -13.54
C ASN A 44 -8.06 4.04 -14.15
N LYS A 45 -9.09 3.82 -13.32
CA LYS A 45 -10.22 4.76 -13.17
C LYS A 45 -10.71 4.83 -11.72
N GLY A 46 -10.15 5.79 -10.97
CA GLY A 46 -10.82 6.45 -9.85
C GLY A 46 -10.69 5.78 -8.48
N ALA A 47 -9.67 6.17 -7.71
CA ALA A 47 -9.71 6.07 -6.25
C ALA A 47 -8.94 7.26 -5.67
N GLY A 48 -9.61 8.39 -5.67
CA GLY A 48 -9.23 9.64 -5.02
C GLY A 48 -10.51 10.38 -4.70
N ALA A 49 -11.29 9.80 -3.80
CA ALA A 49 -12.42 10.41 -3.11
C ALA A 49 -12.37 9.94 -1.65
#